data_AF-A0A5B7JAM8-F1
#
_entry.id   AF-A0A5B7JAM8-F1
#
_cell.length_a   1.000
_cell.length_b   1.000
_cell.length_c   1.000
_cell.angle_alpha   90.00
_cell.angle_beta   90.00
_cell.angle_gamma   90.00
#
_symmetry.space_group_name_H-M   'P 1'
#
loop_
_entity.id
_entity.type
_entity.pdbx_description
1 polymer ?
#
loop_
_entity_poly.entity_id
_entity_poly.type
_entity_poly.pdbx_seq_one_letter_code
_entity_poly.pdbx_strand_id
1 'polypeptide(L)'
;MGKKKGKASFDEWHQTVHSEKCQRNFTGLSGAMEPEGAVRMWQRSEANGYRYVTFLSDGDSSSFKAVCNMNNGTGPYTNHTVVKEECVNHV
;
A
#
# COMPACT_ATOMS: atom_id res chain seq x y z
N MET A 1 -23.16 -36.34 -20.82
CA MET A 1 -23.11 -36.01 -19.37
C MET A 1 -21.80 -35.30 -19.06
N GLY A 2 -21.80 -33.96 -19.02
CA GLY A 2 -20.61 -33.19 -18.64
C GLY A 2 -20.45 -33.19 -17.12
N LYS A 3 -19.41 -33.83 -16.60
CA LYS A 3 -19.09 -33.79 -15.16
C LYS A 3 -18.79 -32.34 -14.77
N LYS A 4 -19.62 -31.75 -13.89
CA LYS A 4 -19.28 -30.51 -13.18
C LYS A 4 -17.99 -30.79 -12.40
N LYS A 5 -16.89 -30.15 -12.79
CA LYS A 5 -15.63 -30.23 -12.04
C LYS A 5 -15.87 -29.66 -10.64
N GLY A 6 -15.61 -30.45 -9.61
CA GLY A 6 -15.65 -29.99 -8.23
C GLY A 6 -14.64 -28.85 -8.03
N LYS A 7 -15.04 -27.81 -7.31
CA LYS A 7 -14.15 -26.71 -6.94
C LYS A 7 -13.08 -27.27 -5.99
N ALA A 8 -11.80 -27.10 -6.33
CA ALA A 8 -10.69 -27.48 -5.45
C ALA A 8 -10.84 -26.80 -4.07
N SER A 9 -10.38 -27.46 -3.01
CA SER A 9 -10.39 -26.86 -1.67
C SER A 9 -9.41 -25.68 -1.61
N PHE A 10 -9.57 -24.80 -0.62
CA PHE A 10 -8.62 -23.70 -0.42
C PHE A 10 -7.20 -24.21 -0.22
N ASP A 11 -7.01 -25.25 0.59
CA ASP A 11 -5.69 -25.81 0.89
C ASP A 11 -5.05 -26.42 -0.36
N GLU A 12 -5.82 -27.15 -1.17
CA GLU A 12 -5.35 -27.74 -2.42
C GLU A 12 -4.93 -26.64 -3.41
N TRP A 13 -5.77 -25.62 -3.62
CA TRP A 13 -5.42 -24.48 -4.47
C TRP A 13 -4.19 -23.72 -3.96
N HIS A 14 -4.12 -23.48 -2.65
CA HIS A 14 -3.02 -22.74 -2.04
C HIS A 14 -1.70 -23.46 -2.25
N GLN A 15 -1.65 -24.77 -1.99
CA GLN A 15 -0.43 -25.57 -2.13
C GLN A 15 -0.03 -25.81 -3.58
N THR A 16 -0.99 -26.15 -4.45
CA THR A 16 -0.69 -26.61 -5.83
C THR A 16 -0.60 -25.49 -6.87
N VAL A 17 -1.20 -24.33 -6.60
CA VAL A 17 -1.30 -23.23 -7.58
C VAL A 17 -0.74 -21.92 -7.06
N HIS A 18 -1.08 -21.52 -5.83
CA HIS A 18 -0.80 -20.17 -5.33
C HIS A 18 0.58 -20.01 -4.69
N SER A 19 1.02 -20.97 -3.87
CA SER A 19 2.20 -20.82 -3.00
C SER A 19 3.46 -20.45 -3.78
N GLU A 20 3.75 -21.14 -4.89
CA GLU A 20 4.92 -20.86 -5.74
C GLU A 20 4.77 -19.59 -6.58
N LYS A 21 3.54 -19.11 -6.79
CA LYS A 21 3.21 -17.94 -7.61
C LYS A 21 2.87 -16.71 -6.78
N CYS A 22 3.01 -16.79 -5.46
CA CYS A 22 2.59 -15.73 -4.57
C CYS A 22 3.51 -14.51 -4.74
N GLN A 23 2.94 -13.39 -5.17
CA GLN A 23 3.66 -12.11 -5.34
C GLN A 23 3.45 -11.18 -4.14
N ARG A 24 3.27 -11.74 -2.93
CA ARG A 24 3.03 -10.96 -1.72
C ARG A 24 4.15 -9.94 -1.51
N ASN A 25 3.79 -8.66 -1.48
CA ASN A 25 4.69 -7.53 -1.34
C ASN A 25 4.68 -6.89 0.07
N PHE A 26 3.88 -7.44 0.99
CA PHE A 26 3.77 -6.98 2.37
C PHE A 26 3.47 -8.14 3.32
N THR A 27 4.04 -8.10 4.52
CA THR A 27 3.75 -9.06 5.61
C THR A 27 3.40 -8.25 6.85
N GLY A 28 2.24 -8.50 7.44
CA GLY A 28 1.75 -7.75 8.60
C GLY A 28 0.23 -7.69 8.64
N LEU A 29 -0.31 -6.81 9.48
CA LEU A 29 -1.75 -6.55 9.56
C LEU A 29 -2.24 -5.83 8.31
N SER A 30 -3.45 -6.13 7.86
CA SER A 30 -4.04 -5.49 6.67
C SER A 30 -4.05 -3.96 6.78
N GLY A 31 -4.36 -3.41 7.95
CA GLY A 31 -4.36 -1.97 8.20
C GLY A 31 -2.99 -1.28 8.11
N ALA A 32 -1.89 -2.04 8.05
CA ALA A 32 -0.55 -1.50 7.86
C ALA A 32 -0.09 -1.53 6.39
N MET A 33 -0.85 -2.15 5.48
CA MET A 33 -0.50 -2.25 4.07
C MET A 33 -0.41 -0.88 3.39
N GLU A 34 -1.39 -0.01 3.64
CA GLU A 34 -1.45 1.31 3.01
C GLU A 34 -0.38 2.26 3.56
N PRO A 35 -0.17 2.39 4.89
CA PRO A 35 0.91 3.22 5.42
C PRO A 35 2.29 2.81 4.94
N GLU A 36 2.58 1.50 4.95
CA GLU A 36 3.86 0.96 4.50
C GLU A 36 4.05 1.18 2.98
N GLY A 37 2.99 0.98 2.19
CA GLY A 37 3.00 1.26 0.76
C GLY A 37 3.32 2.73 0.46
N ALA A 38 2.66 3.65 1.16
CA ALA A 38 2.89 5.08 1.03
C ALA A 38 4.34 5.45 1.37
N VAL A 39 4.87 4.99 2.51
CA VAL A 39 6.26 5.27 2.91
C VAL A 39 7.25 4.81 1.84
N ARG A 40 7.11 3.58 1.32
CA ARG A 40 7.99 3.07 0.25
C ARG A 40 7.92 3.89 -1.03
N MET A 41 6.73 4.37 -1.40
CA MET A 41 6.55 5.24 -2.57
C MET A 41 7.29 6.56 -2.41
N TRP A 42 7.17 7.22 -1.25
CA TRP A 42 7.86 8.48 -0.98
C TRP A 42 9.38 8.27 -0.88
N GLN A 43 9.85 7.22 -0.21
CA GLN A 43 11.28 6.90 -0.08
C GLN A 43 12.00 6.80 -1.43
N ARG A 44 11.37 6.19 -2.43
CA ARG A 44 11.98 6.00 -3.76
C ARG A 44 11.73 7.14 -4.74
N SER A 45 10.88 8.11 -4.41
CA SER A 45 10.43 9.15 -5.35
C SER A 45 11.59 9.97 -5.92
N GLU A 46 12.48 10.50 -5.07
CA GLU A 46 13.62 11.30 -5.52
C GLU A 46 14.62 10.51 -6.36
N ALA A 47 14.80 9.23 -6.06
CA ALA A 47 15.62 8.32 -6.87
C ALA A 47 15.04 8.11 -8.29
N ASN A 48 13.74 8.34 -8.47
CA ASN A 48 13.05 8.33 -9.77
C ASN A 48 12.88 9.73 -10.38
N GLY A 49 13.48 10.77 -9.79
CA GLY A 49 13.51 12.13 -10.35
C GLY A 49 12.26 12.98 -10.10
N TYR A 50 11.40 12.61 -9.15
CA TYR A 50 10.20 13.40 -8.81
C TYR A 50 9.92 13.43 -7.30
N ARG A 51 9.02 14.32 -6.88
CA ARG A 51 8.54 14.42 -5.49
C ARG A 51 7.01 14.43 -5.45
N TYR A 52 6.45 13.71 -4.48
CA TYR A 52 5.03 13.75 -4.17
C TYR A 52 4.75 14.87 -3.17
N VAL A 53 4.23 15.99 -3.67
CA VAL A 53 3.95 17.19 -2.87
C VAL A 53 2.58 17.14 -2.18
N THR A 54 1.67 16.32 -2.71
CA THR A 54 0.30 16.18 -2.23
C THR A 54 0.00 14.71 -1.92
N PHE A 55 -0.65 14.46 -0.78
CA PHE A 55 -1.21 13.18 -0.38
C PHE A 55 -2.72 13.25 -0.52
N LEU A 56 -3.28 12.55 -1.51
CA LEU A 56 -4.73 12.43 -1.68
C LEU A 56 -5.23 11.17 -0.96
N SER A 57 -6.21 11.32 -0.06
CA SER A 57 -6.83 10.19 0.66
C SER A 57 -8.34 10.31 0.72
N ASP A 58 -9.00 9.24 1.17
CA ASP A 58 -10.45 9.15 1.36
C ASP A 58 -10.90 9.22 2.82
N GLY A 59 -10.06 9.79 3.70
CA GLY A 59 -10.34 9.95 5.12
C GLY A 59 -9.45 9.10 6.03
N ASP A 60 -8.78 8.04 5.55
CA ASP A 60 -7.77 7.38 6.37
C ASP A 60 -6.58 8.33 6.63
N SER A 61 -6.25 8.51 7.91
CA SER A 61 -5.17 9.40 8.34
C SER A 61 -3.87 8.66 8.64
N SER A 62 -3.90 7.33 8.71
CA SER A 62 -2.75 6.53 9.16
C SER A 62 -1.61 6.59 8.14
N SER A 63 -1.95 6.52 6.84
CA SER A 63 -0.97 6.58 5.76
C SER A 63 -0.30 7.95 5.63
N PHE A 64 -1.09 9.04 5.71
CA PHE A 64 -0.55 10.39 5.72
C PHE A 64 0.38 10.64 6.92
N LYS A 65 -0.04 10.21 8.12
CA LYS A 65 0.80 10.31 9.32
C LYS A 65 2.12 9.54 9.17
N ALA A 66 2.10 8.36 8.57
CA ALA A 66 3.30 7.59 8.33
C ALA A 66 4.29 8.34 7.41
N VAL A 67 3.80 8.99 6.36
CA VAL A 67 4.63 9.84 5.48
C VAL A 67 5.19 11.05 6.22
N CYS A 68 4.38 11.77 7.01
CA CYS A 68 4.87 12.90 7.81
C CYS A 68 5.92 12.50 8.86
N ASN A 69 5.77 11.29 9.44
CA ASN A 69 6.70 10.78 10.44
C ASN A 69 8.01 10.24 9.86
N MET A 70 8.16 10.20 8.54
CA MET A 70 9.43 9.86 7.88
C MET A 70 10.55 10.79 8.36
N ASN A 71 11.78 10.29 8.32
CA ASN A 71 12.98 11.05 8.71
C ASN A 71 12.84 11.70 10.09
N ASN A 72 12.40 10.93 11.09
CA ASN A 72 12.16 11.36 12.47
C ASN A 72 11.17 12.54 12.60
N GLY A 73 10.11 12.54 11.78
CA GLY A 73 9.08 13.59 11.81
C GLY A 73 9.41 14.85 11.02
N THR A 74 10.53 14.88 10.29
CA THR A 74 10.84 15.99 9.38
C THR A 74 10.13 15.83 8.03
N GLY A 75 9.49 14.69 7.79
CA GLY A 75 8.82 14.38 6.53
C GLY A 75 9.79 13.82 5.48
N PRO A 76 9.28 13.48 4.29
CA PRO A 76 10.03 12.74 3.29
C PRO A 76 11.11 13.57 2.58
N TYR A 77 11.02 14.90 2.59
CA TYR A 77 11.91 15.79 1.83
C TYR A 77 12.44 16.94 2.68
N THR A 78 13.72 17.28 2.53
CA THR A 78 14.40 18.32 3.33
C THR A 78 13.78 19.72 3.22
N ASN A 79 13.26 20.08 2.03
CA ASN A 79 12.79 21.44 1.73
C ASN A 79 11.31 21.47 1.30
N HIS A 80 10.55 20.40 1.57
CA HIS A 80 9.16 20.35 1.13
C HIS A 80 8.29 19.51 2.06
N THR A 81 7.17 20.10 2.49
CA THR A 81 6.16 19.43 3.32
C THR A 81 5.06 18.87 2.42
N VAL A 82 4.61 17.65 2.72
CA VAL A 82 3.49 17.02 2.01
C VAL A 82 2.17 17.61 2.51
N VAL A 83 1.32 18.07 1.60
CA VAL A 83 -0.02 18.60 1.90
C VAL A 83 -1.05 17.49 1.75
N LYS A 84 -2.00 17.41 2.67
CA LYS A 84 -3.11 16.45 2.60
C LYS A 84 -4.29 17.05 1.82
N GLU A 85 -4.81 16.30 0.88
CA GLU A 85 -6.09 16.55 0.21
C GLU A 85 -7.03 15.36 0.43
N GLU A 86 -8.33 15.65 0.49
CA GLU A 86 -9.36 14.64 0.77
C GLU A 86 -10.31 14.50 -0.41
N CYS A 87 -10.76 13.27 -0.65
CA CYS A 87 -11.81 12.97 -1.62
C CYS A 87 -13.16 13.58 -1.17
N VAL A 88 -13.80 14.36 -2.03
CA VAL A 88 -15.00 15.16 -1.67
C VAL A 88 -16.31 14.37 -1.59
N ASN A 89 -16.33 13.06 -1.84
CA ASN A 89 -17.55 12.24 -1.88
C ASN A 89 -17.32 10.79 -1.38
N HIS A 90 -16.40 10.58 -0.45
CA HIS A 90 -16.28 9.25 0.16
C HIS A 90 -17.48 9.02 1.11
N VAL A 91 -18.21 7.91 0.93
CA VAL A 91 -19.43 7.55 1.68
C VAL A 91 -19.19 6.28 2.47
#